data_AF-A0A959LQZ8-F1
#
_entry.id   AF-A0A959LQZ8-F1
#
_cell.length_a   1.000
_cell.length_b   1.000
_cell.length_c   1.000
_cell.angle_alpha   90.00
_cell.angle_beta   90.00
_cell.angle_gamma   90.00
#
_symmetry.space_group_name_H-M   'P 1'
#
loop_
_entity.id
_entity.type
_entity.pdbx_description
1 polymer ?
#
loop_
_entity_poly.entity_id
_entity_poly.type
_entity_poly.pdbx_seq_one_letter_code
_entity_poly.pdbx_strand_id
1 'polypeptide(L)' 'MKKVASIAMIALFAVSFTACKKKWTCECTSTVNGVSTTVSGTDDTKRTKKDAKALCEGSNGTTSISGVSATIDCKLK' A
#
# COMPACT_ATOMS: atom_id res chain seq x y z
N MET A 1 46.87 -23.81 7.27
CA MET A 1 45.51 -23.89 6.69
C MET A 1 44.70 -22.66 7.10
N LYS A 2 44.67 -21.61 6.27
CA LYS A 2 44.11 -20.29 6.60
C LYS A 2 43.25 -19.76 5.45
N LYS A 3 42.33 -20.60 4.97
CA LYS A 3 41.48 -20.34 3.79
C LYS A 3 40.10 -20.99 3.92
N VAL A 4 39.40 -20.81 5.03
CA VAL A 4 37.99 -21.25 5.16
C VAL A 4 37.07 -20.24 5.86
N ALA A 5 37.61 -19.14 6.38
CA ALA A 5 36.81 -18.16 7.12
C ALA A 5 36.02 -17.18 6.23
N SER A 6 36.25 -17.16 4.92
CA SER A 6 35.72 -16.11 4.03
C SER A 6 34.33 -16.42 3.43
N ILE A 7 33.87 -17.67 3.51
CA ILE A 7 32.61 -18.10 2.86
C ILE A 7 31.41 -18.06 3.84
N ALA A 8 31.66 -18.03 5.15
CA ALA A 8 30.60 -18.00 6.16
C ALA A 8 29.95 -16.61 6.36
N MET A 9 30.58 -15.53 5.91
CA MET A 9 30.09 -14.16 6.16
C MET A 9 28.91 -13.76 5.25
N ILE A 10 28.80 -14.37 4.07
CA ILE A 10 27.78 -14.00 3.06
C ILE A 10 26.42 -14.63 3.39
N ALA A 11 26.41 -15.74 4.13
CA ALA A 11 25.18 -16.42 4.53
C ALA A 11 24.35 -15.66 5.58
N LEU A 12 24.94 -14.71 6.32
CA LEU A 12 24.23 -13.95 7.36
C LEU A 12 23.39 -12.77 6.82
N PHE A 13 23.61 -12.34 5.58
CA PHE A 13 22.84 -11.25 4.96
C PHE A 13 21.62 -11.74 4.15
N ALA A 14 21.42 -13.05 4.05
CA ALA A 14 20.28 -13.61 3.31
C ALA A 14 18.95 -13.56 4.09
N VAL A 15 18.94 -13.18 5.38
CA VAL A 15 17.76 -13.29 6.25
C VAL A 15 16.98 -11.98 6.44
N SER A 16 17.47 -10.83 5.96
CA SER A 16 16.87 -9.52 6.30
C SER A 16 15.96 -8.90 5.24
N PHE A 17 15.68 -9.56 4.11
CA PHE A 17 14.60 -9.15 3.20
C PHE A 17 13.21 -9.60 3.70
N THR A 18 12.99 -9.68 5.01
CA THR A 18 11.63 -9.55 5.55
C THR A 18 11.16 -8.17 5.16
N ALA A 19 10.49 -8.04 4.01
CA ALA A 19 9.93 -6.78 3.52
C ALA A 19 9.32 -6.06 4.71
N CYS A 20 9.90 -4.93 5.13
CA CYS A 20 9.50 -4.24 6.35
C CYS A 20 8.02 -3.90 6.24
N LYS A 21 7.18 -4.74 6.87
CA LYS A 21 5.75 -4.54 6.89
C LYS A 21 5.51 -3.35 7.81
N LYS A 22 4.98 -2.25 7.26
CA LYS A 22 4.63 -1.04 8.01
C LYS A 22 3.10 -0.90 8.03
N LYS A 23 2.60 -0.15 9.01
CA LYS A 23 1.22 0.35 8.94
C LYS A 23 1.18 1.42 7.85
N TRP A 24 0.14 1.40 7.05
CA TRP A 24 -0.08 2.37 5.97
C TRP A 24 -1.46 2.99 6.15
N THR A 25 -1.58 4.25 5.76
CA THR A 25 -2.87 4.94 5.80
C THR A 25 -3.43 4.99 4.38
N CYS A 26 -4.68 4.57 4.22
CA CYS A 26 -5.41 4.70 2.97
C CYS A 26 -6.34 5.91 3.09
N GLU A 27 -6.21 6.86 2.17
CA GLU A 27 -7.05 8.05 2.11
C GLU A 27 -7.90 7.98 0.86
N CYS A 28 -9.22 7.92 1.04
CA CYS A 28 -10.20 7.82 -0.03
C CYS A 28 -10.97 9.12 -0.15
N THR A 29 -11.02 9.68 -1.36
CA THR A 29 -11.83 10.83 -1.70
C THR A 29 -12.98 10.39 -2.58
N SER A 30 -14.20 10.54 -2.06
CA SER A 30 -15.43 10.30 -2.79
C SER A 30 -15.96 11.63 -3.31
N THR A 31 -16.10 11.76 -4.63
CA THR A 31 -16.64 12.94 -5.29
C THR A 31 -17.95 12.60 -5.95
N VAL A 32 -19.04 13.21 -5.51
CA VAL A 32 -20.38 13.05 -6.11
C VAL A 32 -20.84 14.39 -6.63
N ASN A 33 -21.07 14.48 -7.94
CA ASN A 33 -21.58 15.68 -8.60
C ASN A 33 -20.79 16.96 -8.27
N GLY A 34 -19.47 16.85 -8.18
CA GLY A 34 -18.55 17.95 -7.87
C GLY A 34 -18.32 18.22 -6.37
N VAL A 35 -19.03 17.53 -5.47
CA VAL A 35 -18.81 17.62 -4.02
C VAL A 35 -17.91 16.48 -3.58
N SER A 36 -16.72 16.81 -3.06
CA SER A 36 -15.74 15.85 -2.57
C SER A 36 -15.78 15.70 -1.05
N THR A 37 -15.78 14.46 -0.56
CA THR A 37 -15.56 14.11 0.84
C THR A 37 -14.36 13.17 0.94
N THR A 38 -13.41 13.49 1.80
CA THR A 38 -12.22 12.68 2.03
C THR A 38 -12.30 11.98 3.38
N VAL A 39 -12.02 10.68 3.40
CA VAL A 39 -11.94 9.86 4.60
C VAL A 39 -10.60 9.11 4.62
N SER A 40 -9.96 9.08 5.79
CA SER A 40 -8.69 8.38 5.98
C SER A 40 -8.88 7.22 6.94
N GLY A 41 -8.47 6.02 6.53
CA GLY A 41 -8.44 4.82 7.36
C GLY A 41 -7.01 4.31 7.51
N THR A 42 -6.57 4.07 8.74
CA THR A 42 -5.27 3.44 8.99
C THR A 42 -5.48 1.94 9.21
N ASP A 43 -4.81 1.10 8.41
CA ASP A 43 -4.83 -0.34 8.63
C ASP A 43 -3.76 -0.70 9.68
N ASP A 44 -4.18 -1.28 10.81
CA ASP A 44 -3.29 -1.70 11.89
C ASP A 44 -2.44 -2.93 11.55
N THR A 45 -2.78 -3.62 10.46
CA THR A 45 -2.03 -4.76 9.93
C THR A 45 -0.83 -4.24 9.17
N LYS A 46 0.36 -4.59 9.68
CA LYS A 46 1.60 -4.33 8.95
C LYS A 46 1.58 -5.07 7.61
N ARG A 47 1.72 -4.36 6.49
CA ARG A 47 1.80 -4.93 5.13
C ARG A 47 2.95 -4.35 4.31
N THR A 48 3.31 -5.01 3.22
CA THR A 48 4.24 -4.44 2.24
C THR A 48 3.56 -3.27 1.54
N LYS A 49 4.35 -2.28 1.08
CA LYS A 49 3.80 -1.13 0.33
C LYS A 49 2.97 -1.57 -0.88
N LYS A 50 3.40 -2.63 -1.57
CA LYS A 50 2.74 -3.16 -2.76
C LYS A 50 1.34 -3.69 -2.44
N ASP A 51 1.23 -4.52 -1.40
CA ASP A 51 -0.04 -5.12 -1.00
C ASP A 51 -0.99 -4.05 -0.44
N ALA A 52 -0.47 -3.13 0.37
CA ALA A 52 -1.26 -2.02 0.90
C ALA A 52 -1.79 -1.11 -0.21
N LYS A 53 -0.96 -0.82 -1.22
CA LYS A 53 -1.37 -0.07 -2.41
C LYS A 53 -2.45 -0.80 -3.20
N ALA A 54 -2.28 -2.10 -3.45
CA ALA A 54 -3.26 -2.91 -4.19
C ALA A 54 -4.63 -2.96 -3.48
N LEU A 55 -4.64 -3.08 -2.16
CA LEU A 55 -5.89 -3.04 -1.38
C LEU A 55 -6.53 -1.65 -1.35
N CYS A 56 -5.72 -0.60 -1.16
CA CYS A 56 -6.21 0.77 -1.06
C CYS A 56 -6.72 1.28 -2.41
N GLU A 57 -5.89 1.22 -3.45
CA GLU A 57 -6.19 1.80 -4.76
C GLU A 57 -7.03 0.86 -5.66
N GLY A 58 -7.20 -0.41 -5.26
CA GLY A 58 -8.07 -1.35 -5.98
C GLY A 58 -9.55 -0.97 -5.92
N SER A 59 -9.94 -0.08 -5.01
CA SER A 59 -11.30 0.45 -4.88
C SER A 59 -11.54 1.70 -5.74
N ASN A 60 -10.53 2.14 -6.51
CA ASN A 60 -10.64 3.33 -7.34
C ASN A 60 -11.58 3.06 -8.51
N GLY A 61 -12.49 3.99 -8.76
CA GLY A 61 -13.46 3.82 -9.82
C GLY A 61 -14.35 5.03 -10.00
N THR A 62 -14.92 5.12 -11.20
CA THR A 62 -15.91 6.14 -11.54
C THR A 62 -17.15 5.44 -12.05
N THR A 63 -18.30 5.81 -11.51
CA THR A 63 -19.60 5.40 -12.00
C THR A 63 -20.42 6.64 -12.34
N SER A 64 -21.21 6.55 -13.40
CA SER A 64 -22.08 7.63 -13.84
C SER A 64 -23.44 7.06 -14.16
N ILE A 65 -24.48 7.58 -13.49
CA ILE A 65 -25.87 7.17 -13.72
C ILE A 65 -26.70 8.44 -13.94
N SER A 66 -27.41 8.50 -15.06
CA SER A 66 -28.34 9.60 -15.40
C SER A 66 -27.74 11.01 -15.24
N GLY A 67 -26.50 11.20 -15.70
CA GLY A 67 -25.81 12.50 -15.65
C GLY A 67 -25.16 12.85 -14.31
N VAL A 68 -25.30 12.01 -13.28
CA VAL A 68 -24.60 12.16 -12.00
C VAL A 68 -23.37 11.27 -12.00
N SER A 69 -22.18 11.86 -11.88
CA SER A 69 -20.91 11.15 -11.74
C SER A 69 -20.50 11.01 -10.28
N ALA A 70 -20.17 9.79 -9.87
CA ALA A 70 -19.55 9.47 -8.59
C ALA A 70 -18.15 8.88 -8.84
N THR A 71 -17.12 9.50 -8.29
CA THR A 71 -15.73 9.03 -8.38
C THR A 71 -15.20 8.71 -7.00
N ILE A 72 -14.54 7.57 -6.86
CA ILE A 72 -13.81 7.17 -5.66
C ILE A 72 -12.34 7.11 -6.05
N ASP A 73 -11.53 7.95 -5.41
CA ASP A 73 -10.06 7.97 -5.56
C ASP A 73 -9.43 7.71 -4.20
N CYS A 74 -8.93 6.49 -4.01
CA CYS A 74 -8.15 6.08 -2.85
C CYS A 74 -6.66 6.12 -3.17
N LYS A 75 -5.87 6.64 -2.23
CA LYS A 75 -4.41 6.72 -2.30
C LYS A 75 -3.77 6.30 -1.00
N LEU A 76 -2.70 5.53 -1.13
CA LEU A 76 -1.86 5.16 0.00
C LEU A 76 -0.99 6.35 0.42
N LYS A 77 -0.99 6.70 1.71
CA LYS A 77 -0.08 7.66 2.33
C LYS A 77 0.96 6.98 3.22
#